data_AF-K2PAZ7-F1
#
_entry.id   AF-K2PAZ7-F1
#
_cell.length_a   1.000
_cell.length_b   1.000
_cell.length_c   1.000
_cell.angle_alpha   90.00
_cell.angle_beta   90.00
_cell.angle_gamma   90.00
#
_symmetry.space_group_name_H-M   'P 1'
#
loop_
_entity.id
_entity.type
_entity.pdbx_description
1 polymer ?
#
loop_
_entity_poly.entity_id
_entity_poly.type
_entity_poly.pdbx_seq_one_letter_code
_entity_poly.pdbx_strand_id
1 'polypeptide(L)'
;MERVIEITRVQVGHVVGRGGATIKEIQSTTGASVQIIDGPSVRITGDSEEKVLAALERVQAIVARQEKPDYEGPVGAKLRREADVLGARRSKLFDEATARRNEGDAQAAHKLVEEAKEVGRQMEEKNKEAAAAIAHYNNEGKGKGDDYFDMHGLRKEEAMTMLQSRVQRLRAKPSGIVTEFEVITGAGHHSAPGKKQLLKAATVTYLKAENIPFTEVSAGSLMATVIGTGEAAVAAPTTTAVAADASAKMNEKKAAGAAPSASKLHPKTEKRKEKGKCGGFCTVM
;
A
#
# COMPACT_ATOMS: atom_id res chain seq x y z
N MET A 1 -43.74 -7.64 -9.91
CA MET A 1 -42.56 -6.81 -10.20
C MET A 1 -41.30 -7.55 -9.80
N GLU A 2 -40.21 -7.39 -10.55
CA GLU A 2 -38.94 -8.09 -10.30
C GLU A 2 -37.75 -7.12 -10.39
N ARG A 3 -36.77 -7.31 -9.49
CA ARG A 3 -35.45 -6.68 -9.53
C ARG A 3 -34.37 -7.72 -9.26
N VAL A 4 -33.24 -7.59 -9.94
CA VAL A 4 -32.06 -8.44 -9.71
C VAL A 4 -30.90 -7.52 -9.33
N ILE A 5 -30.20 -7.87 -8.26
CA ILE A 5 -29.03 -7.15 -7.78
C ILE A 5 -27.83 -8.10 -7.82
N GLU A 6 -26.76 -7.67 -8.48
CA GLU A 6 -25.47 -8.36 -8.41
C GLU A 6 -24.72 -7.92 -7.15
N ILE A 7 -24.27 -8.89 -6.37
CA ILE A 7 -23.50 -8.73 -5.14
C ILE A 7 -22.28 -9.65 -5.18
N THR A 8 -21.55 -9.77 -4.09
CA THR A 8 -20.42 -10.70 -3.92
C THR A 8 -20.83 -11.92 -3.09
N ARG A 9 -20.10 -13.03 -3.20
CA ARG A 9 -20.36 -14.23 -2.39
C ARG A 9 -20.36 -13.97 -0.88
N VAL A 10 -19.53 -13.03 -0.43
CA VAL A 10 -19.49 -12.62 0.99
C VAL A 10 -20.79 -11.88 1.36
N GLN A 11 -21.21 -10.92 0.54
CA GLN A 11 -22.45 -10.16 0.76
C GLN A 11 -23.70 -11.06 0.78
N VAL A 12 -23.75 -12.14 -0.01
CA VAL A 12 -24.85 -13.12 0.04
C VAL A 12 -25.01 -13.67 1.45
N GLY A 13 -23.92 -14.06 2.12
CA GLY A 13 -23.97 -14.56 3.50
C GLY A 13 -24.53 -13.56 4.50
N HIS A 14 -24.26 -12.27 4.31
CA HIS A 14 -24.79 -11.20 5.15
C HIS A 14 -26.26 -10.87 4.87
N VAL A 15 -26.68 -10.93 3.61
CA VAL A 15 -28.10 -10.78 3.21
C VAL A 15 -28.93 -11.94 3.75
N VAL A 16 -28.39 -13.16 3.76
CA VAL A 16 -29.04 -14.33 4.37
C VAL A 16 -29.09 -14.21 5.90
N GLY A 17 -27.96 -13.85 6.51
CA GLY A 17 -27.79 -13.82 7.96
C GLY A 17 -27.61 -15.22 8.57
N ARG A 18 -27.26 -15.27 9.86
CA ARG A 18 -27.05 -16.53 10.58
C ARG A 18 -28.36 -17.35 10.58
N GLY A 19 -28.36 -18.51 9.94
CA GLY A 19 -29.55 -19.36 9.81
C GLY A 19 -30.70 -18.78 8.98
N GLY A 20 -30.43 -17.78 8.12
CA GLY A 20 -31.46 -17.15 7.30
C GLY A 20 -32.34 -16.12 8.03
N ALA A 21 -31.92 -15.64 9.22
CA ALA A 21 -32.71 -14.69 9.99
C ALA A 21 -32.93 -13.36 9.26
N THR A 22 -31.87 -12.80 8.66
CA THR A 22 -31.92 -11.50 7.98
C THR A 22 -32.81 -11.54 6.74
N ILE A 23 -32.68 -12.58 5.90
CA ILE A 23 -33.51 -12.69 4.70
C ILE A 23 -34.99 -12.89 5.05
N LYS A 24 -35.30 -13.64 6.12
CA LYS A 24 -36.67 -13.80 6.62
C LYS A 24 -37.23 -12.49 7.17
N GLU A 25 -36.42 -11.71 7.87
CA GLU A 25 -36.82 -10.39 8.36
C GLU A 25 -37.14 -9.43 7.20
N ILE A 26 -36.29 -9.39 6.17
CA ILE A 26 -36.52 -8.56 4.98
C ILE A 26 -37.85 -8.97 4.31
N GLN A 27 -38.06 -10.26 4.08
CA GLN A 27 -39.30 -10.76 3.47
C GLN A 27 -40.53 -10.46 4.33
N SER A 28 -40.43 -10.65 5.65
CA SER A 28 -41.53 -10.38 6.58
C SER A 28 -41.87 -8.89 6.69
N THR A 29 -40.87 -8.00 6.64
CA THR A 29 -41.11 -6.57 6.85
C THR A 29 -41.54 -5.87 5.57
N THR A 30 -41.05 -6.32 4.42
CA THR A 30 -41.31 -5.69 3.11
C THR A 30 -42.43 -6.39 2.35
N GLY A 31 -42.76 -7.64 2.70
CA GLY A 31 -43.72 -8.46 1.97
C GLY A 31 -43.24 -8.87 0.57
N ALA A 32 -41.98 -8.63 0.22
CA ALA A 32 -41.37 -9.09 -1.03
C ALA A 32 -40.67 -10.44 -0.82
N SER A 33 -40.67 -11.29 -1.84
CA SER A 33 -39.91 -12.54 -1.88
C SER A 33 -38.47 -12.27 -2.34
N VAL A 34 -37.50 -12.79 -1.59
CA VAL A 34 -36.07 -12.59 -1.86
C VAL A 34 -35.44 -13.96 -2.09
N GLN A 35 -34.91 -14.21 -3.28
CA GLN A 35 -34.29 -15.46 -3.69
C GLN A 35 -32.86 -15.23 -4.18
N ILE A 36 -31.99 -16.21 -3.95
CA ILE A 36 -30.60 -16.19 -4.42
C ILE A 36 -30.53 -17.07 -5.66
N ILE A 37 -29.95 -16.56 -6.74
CA ILE A 37 -29.96 -17.21 -8.05
C ILE A 37 -28.54 -17.36 -8.56
N ASP A 38 -28.21 -18.56 -9.05
CA ASP A 38 -26.96 -18.99 -9.71
C ASP A 38 -25.82 -17.98 -9.73
N GLY A 39 -25.11 -17.88 -8.61
CA GLY A 39 -24.02 -16.92 -8.41
C GLY A 39 -24.39 -15.82 -7.43
N PRO A 40 -23.53 -14.79 -7.26
CA PRO A 40 -23.70 -13.80 -6.23
C PRO A 40 -24.76 -12.77 -6.65
N SER A 41 -25.97 -13.22 -6.96
CA SER A 41 -27.08 -12.37 -7.40
C SER A 41 -28.33 -12.66 -6.57
N VAL A 42 -29.03 -11.60 -6.19
CA VAL A 42 -30.26 -11.66 -5.40
C VAL A 42 -31.41 -11.16 -6.28
N ARG A 43 -32.42 -12.02 -6.48
CA ARG A 43 -33.68 -11.70 -7.13
C ARG A 43 -34.72 -11.35 -6.08
N ILE A 44 -35.32 -10.18 -6.24
CA ILE A 44 -36.38 -9.65 -5.40
C ILE A 44 -37.65 -9.60 -6.25
N THR A 45 -38.70 -10.30 -5.83
CA THR A 45 -40.00 -10.33 -6.50
C THR A 45 -41.09 -9.89 -5.53
N GLY A 46 -42.07 -9.15 -6.01
CA GLY A 46 -43.17 -8.67 -5.17
C GLY A 46 -44.37 -8.18 -5.96
N ASP A 47 -45.50 -8.10 -5.26
CA ASP A 47 -46.82 -7.80 -5.85
C ASP A 47 -46.97 -6.32 -6.26
N SER A 48 -46.21 -5.42 -5.63
CA SER A 48 -46.21 -3.98 -5.89
C SER A 48 -44.78 -3.45 -5.99
N GLU A 49 -44.60 -2.37 -6.74
CA GLU A 49 -43.29 -1.74 -6.93
C GLU A 49 -42.73 -1.18 -5.61
N GLU A 50 -43.58 -0.66 -4.74
CA GLU A 50 -43.20 -0.14 -3.42
C GLU A 50 -42.57 -1.21 -2.52
N LYS A 51 -43.15 -2.41 -2.48
CA LYS A 51 -42.60 -3.54 -1.69
C LYS A 51 -41.25 -4.00 -2.22
N VAL A 52 -41.09 -4.06 -3.55
CA VAL A 52 -39.84 -4.44 -4.20
C VAL A 52 -38.76 -3.39 -3.94
N LEU A 53 -39.11 -2.10 -4.00
CA LEU A 53 -38.18 -1.00 -3.75
C LEU A 53 -37.74 -0.95 -2.28
N ALA A 54 -38.66 -1.15 -1.33
CA ALA A 54 -38.33 -1.24 0.09
C ALA A 54 -37.40 -2.43 0.41
N ALA A 55 -37.63 -3.58 -0.22
CA ALA A 55 -36.73 -4.73 -0.09
C ALA A 55 -35.37 -4.47 -0.73
N LEU A 56 -35.35 -3.81 -1.89
CA LEU A 56 -34.13 -3.41 -2.58
C LEU A 56 -33.29 -2.44 -1.74
N GLU A 57 -33.90 -1.40 -1.17
CA GLU A 57 -33.21 -0.46 -0.27
C GLU A 57 -32.64 -1.17 0.95
N ARG A 58 -33.36 -2.14 1.53
CA ARG A 58 -32.90 -2.88 2.71
C ARG A 58 -31.74 -3.83 2.39
N VAL A 59 -31.81 -4.52 1.25
CA VAL A 59 -30.70 -5.34 0.73
C VAL A 59 -29.51 -4.46 0.39
N GLN A 60 -29.70 -3.34 -0.30
CA GLN A 60 -28.65 -2.37 -0.61
C GLN A 60 -28.05 -1.75 0.65
N ALA A 61 -28.82 -1.48 1.70
CA ALA A 61 -28.30 -0.99 2.97
C ALA A 61 -27.42 -2.03 3.68
N ILE A 62 -27.78 -3.32 3.62
CA ILE A 62 -26.95 -4.41 4.14
C ILE A 62 -25.67 -4.52 3.31
N VAL A 63 -25.79 -4.51 1.98
CA VAL A 63 -24.67 -4.58 1.04
C VAL A 63 -23.73 -3.38 1.24
N ALA A 64 -24.26 -2.16 1.33
CA ALA A 64 -23.50 -0.92 1.54
C ALA A 64 -22.82 -0.87 2.91
N ARG A 65 -23.47 -1.37 3.96
CA ARG A 65 -22.85 -1.56 5.29
C ARG A 65 -21.65 -2.52 5.23
N GLN A 66 -21.71 -3.52 4.35
CA GLN A 66 -20.60 -4.44 4.08
C GLN A 66 -19.58 -3.87 3.08
N GLU A 67 -19.94 -2.92 2.23
CA GLU A 67 -19.00 -2.29 1.29
C GLU A 67 -17.98 -1.38 1.98
N LYS A 68 -18.34 -0.84 3.17
CA LYS A 68 -17.45 -0.01 3.99
C LYS A 68 -17.58 -0.36 5.48
N PRO A 69 -17.09 -1.53 5.92
CA PRO A 69 -16.91 -1.75 7.35
C PRO A 69 -15.87 -0.73 7.81
N ASP A 70 -16.20 0.09 8.80
CA ASP A 70 -15.28 1.08 9.34
C ASP A 70 -14.20 0.37 10.16
N TYR A 71 -13.20 -0.14 9.44
CA TYR A 71 -12.02 -0.78 10.01
C TYR A 71 -11.00 0.22 10.53
N GLU A 72 -11.16 1.52 10.23
CA GLU A 72 -10.19 2.53 10.65
C GLU A 72 -10.63 3.25 11.94
N GLY A 73 -11.94 3.22 12.22
CA GLY A 73 -12.55 3.94 13.33
C GLY A 73 -12.50 5.46 13.11
N PRO A 74 -13.26 6.21 13.91
CA PRO A 74 -13.41 7.66 13.71
C PRO A 74 -12.09 8.42 13.90
N VAL A 75 -11.24 7.97 14.84
CA VAL A 75 -9.94 8.59 15.11
C VAL A 75 -8.91 8.24 14.03
N GLY A 76 -8.82 6.96 13.66
CA GLY A 76 -7.90 6.50 12.61
C GLY A 76 -8.21 7.15 11.26
N ALA A 77 -9.49 7.19 10.86
CA ALA A 77 -9.93 7.83 9.63
C ALA A 77 -9.66 9.35 9.61
N LYS A 78 -9.72 10.04 10.76
CA LYS A 78 -9.32 11.46 10.85
C LYS A 78 -7.83 11.63 10.60
N LEU A 79 -6.99 10.85 11.28
CA LEU A 79 -5.53 10.92 11.13
C LEU A 79 -5.07 10.52 9.73
N ARG A 80 -5.74 9.55 9.09
CA ARG A 80 -5.51 9.20 7.68
C ARG A 80 -5.79 10.36 6.75
N ARG A 81 -6.90 11.07 6.93
CA ARG A 81 -7.21 12.26 6.12
C ARG A 81 -6.16 13.35 6.29
N GLU A 82 -5.66 13.58 7.51
CA GLU A 82 -4.56 14.51 7.75
C GLU A 82 -3.28 14.08 7.01
N ALA A 83 -2.94 12.78 7.05
CA ALA A 83 -1.81 12.23 6.32
C ALA A 83 -2.00 12.34 4.79
N ASP A 84 -3.21 12.13 4.27
CA ASP A 84 -3.50 12.24 2.84
C ASP A 84 -3.37 13.67 2.34
N VAL A 85 -3.76 14.67 3.14
CA VAL A 85 -3.53 16.09 2.83
C VAL A 85 -2.04 16.39 2.73
N LEU A 86 -1.23 15.88 3.66
CA LEU A 86 0.23 16.01 3.60
C LEU A 86 0.81 15.28 2.39
N GLY A 87 0.30 14.09 2.06
CA GLY A 87 0.68 13.34 0.87
C GLY A 87 0.40 14.10 -0.43
N ALA A 88 -0.78 14.72 -0.54
CA ALA A 88 -1.13 15.56 -1.68
C ALA A 88 -0.21 16.78 -1.80
N ARG A 89 0.13 17.43 -0.67
CA ARG A 89 1.10 18.53 -0.65
C ARG A 89 2.48 18.08 -1.09
N ARG A 90 2.95 16.94 -0.58
CA ARG A 90 4.24 16.33 -0.97
C ARG A 90 4.31 16.08 -2.47
N SER A 91 3.28 15.48 -3.06
CA SER A 91 3.24 15.21 -4.51
C SER A 91 3.35 16.51 -5.31
N LYS A 92 2.60 17.56 -4.95
CA LYS A 92 2.69 18.87 -5.60
C LYS A 92 4.10 19.47 -5.55
N LEU A 93 4.76 19.41 -4.39
CA LEU A 93 6.13 19.91 -4.24
C LEU A 93 7.13 19.13 -5.12
N PHE A 94 6.95 17.82 -5.28
CA PHE A 94 7.79 17.03 -6.19
C PHE A 94 7.51 17.33 -7.67
N ASP A 95 6.25 17.56 -8.04
CA ASP A 95 5.88 17.95 -9.40
C ASP A 95 6.49 19.31 -9.75
N GLU A 96 6.37 20.28 -8.84
CA GLU A 96 6.99 21.60 -8.98
C GLU A 96 8.53 21.51 -9.02
N ALA A 97 9.15 20.71 -8.15
CA ALA A 97 10.59 20.50 -8.17
C ALA A 97 11.07 19.89 -9.49
N THR A 98 10.28 18.99 -10.07
CA THR A 98 10.57 18.36 -11.36
C THR A 98 10.45 19.38 -12.50
N ALA A 99 9.42 20.23 -12.47
CA ALA A 99 9.27 21.33 -13.42
C ALA A 99 10.47 22.30 -13.37
N ARG A 100 10.88 22.74 -12.17
CA ARG A 100 12.06 23.63 -11.99
C ARG A 100 13.35 23.00 -12.49
N ARG A 101 13.54 21.70 -12.29
CA ARG A 101 14.70 20.97 -12.82
C ARG A 101 14.69 20.95 -14.35
N ASN A 102 13.53 20.78 -14.97
CA ASN A 102 13.39 20.80 -16.44
C ASN A 102 13.62 22.21 -17.03
N GLU A 103 13.31 23.26 -16.27
CA GLU A 103 13.61 24.66 -16.61
C GLU A 103 15.10 25.03 -16.45
N GLY A 104 15.92 24.13 -15.88
CA GLY A 104 17.35 24.35 -15.62
C GLY A 104 17.66 25.02 -14.29
N ASP A 105 16.66 25.31 -13.45
CA ASP A 105 16.84 25.87 -12.11
C ASP A 105 17.04 24.74 -11.07
N ALA A 106 18.27 24.23 -11.01
CA ALA A 106 18.64 23.17 -10.08
C ALA A 106 18.57 23.61 -8.60
N GLN A 107 18.80 24.89 -8.31
CA GLN A 107 18.79 25.40 -6.93
C GLN A 107 17.37 25.49 -6.37
N ALA A 108 16.42 26.04 -7.13
CA ALA A 108 15.01 26.07 -6.73
C ALA A 108 14.42 24.66 -6.64
N ALA A 109 14.75 23.78 -7.59
CA ALA A 109 14.33 22.38 -7.55
C ALA A 109 14.81 21.67 -6.27
N HIS A 110 16.08 21.88 -5.87
CA HIS A 110 16.61 21.28 -4.64
C HIS A 110 15.86 21.77 -3.40
N LYS A 111 15.57 23.08 -3.29
CA LYS A 111 14.81 23.63 -2.15
C LYS A 111 13.41 22.99 -2.03
N LEU A 112 12.70 22.85 -3.15
CA LEU A 112 11.39 22.20 -3.19
C LEU A 112 11.46 20.71 -2.84
N VAL A 113 12.52 20.01 -3.24
CA VAL A 113 12.74 18.61 -2.83
C VAL A 113 12.94 18.49 -1.32
N GLU A 114 13.74 19.38 -0.71
CA GLU A 114 13.93 19.35 0.74
C GLU A 114 12.64 19.65 1.51
N GLU A 115 11.82 20.59 1.02
CA GLU A 115 10.49 20.82 1.58
C GLU A 115 9.58 19.58 1.40
N ALA A 116 9.60 18.95 0.23
CA ALA A 116 8.82 17.74 -0.05
C ALA A 116 9.22 16.56 0.85
N LYS A 117 10.51 16.43 1.17
CA LYS A 117 11.02 15.44 2.12
C LYS A 117 10.51 15.70 3.54
N GLU A 118 10.54 16.94 4.00
CA GLU A 118 10.04 17.29 5.33
C GLU A 118 8.53 17.08 5.45
N VAL A 119 7.75 17.48 4.44
CA VAL A 119 6.31 17.16 4.38
C VAL A 119 6.09 15.64 4.32
N GLY A 120 6.97 14.90 3.64
CA GLY A 120 6.97 13.44 3.66
C GLY A 120 7.19 12.84 5.04
N ARG A 121 8.12 13.38 5.83
CA ARG A 121 8.35 12.95 7.22
C ARG A 121 7.12 13.18 8.09
N GLN A 122 6.47 14.35 7.97
CA GLN A 122 5.24 14.67 8.69
C GLN A 122 4.08 13.75 8.27
N MET A 123 3.97 13.44 6.98
CA MET A 123 2.99 12.47 6.45
C MET A 123 3.22 11.08 7.03
N GLU A 124 4.47 10.61 7.11
CA GLU A 124 4.81 9.31 7.69
C GLU A 124 4.50 9.25 9.19
N GLU A 125 4.80 10.31 9.94
CA GLU A 125 4.45 10.42 11.36
C GLU A 125 2.93 10.35 11.58
N LYS A 126 2.15 11.07 10.78
CA LYS A 126 0.68 11.01 10.82
C LYS A 126 0.12 9.66 10.43
N ASN A 127 0.73 8.99 9.44
CA ASN A 127 0.35 7.62 9.08
C ASN A 127 0.65 6.64 10.22
N LYS A 128 1.76 6.82 10.94
CA LYS A 128 2.11 6.00 12.10
C LYS A 128 1.12 6.21 13.25
N GLU A 129 0.74 7.45 13.55
CA GLU A 129 -0.32 7.77 14.53
C GLU A 129 -1.66 7.14 14.13
N ALA A 130 -2.04 7.25 12.84
CA ALA A 130 -3.25 6.64 12.31
C ALA A 130 -3.21 5.12 12.46
N ALA A 131 -2.12 4.46 12.06
CA ALA A 131 -1.96 3.02 12.17
C ALA A 131 -2.09 2.54 13.63
N ALA A 132 -1.50 3.25 14.58
CA ALA A 132 -1.63 2.95 16.01
C ALA A 132 -3.08 3.05 16.49
N ALA A 133 -3.80 4.11 16.12
CA ALA A 133 -5.21 4.29 16.48
C ALA A 133 -6.10 3.20 15.86
N ILE A 134 -5.87 2.86 14.59
CA ILE A 134 -6.58 1.79 13.87
C ILE A 134 -6.34 0.44 14.53
N ALA A 135 -5.08 0.12 14.83
CA ALA A 135 -4.71 -1.14 15.46
C ALA A 135 -5.30 -1.26 16.87
N HIS A 136 -5.28 -0.19 17.65
CA HIS A 136 -5.92 -0.15 18.97
C HIS A 136 -7.43 -0.41 18.85
N TYR A 137 -8.12 0.27 17.93
CA TYR A 137 -9.55 0.09 17.68
C TYR A 137 -9.90 -1.34 17.26
N ASN A 138 -9.13 -1.93 16.34
CA ASN A 138 -9.41 -3.26 15.80
C ASN A 138 -9.05 -4.41 16.73
N ASN A 139 -8.11 -4.21 17.65
CA ASN A 139 -7.56 -5.27 18.49
C ASN A 139 -7.94 -5.09 19.96
N GLU A 140 -7.43 -4.03 20.58
CA GLU A 140 -7.59 -3.77 22.01
C GLU A 140 -9.06 -3.43 22.32
N GLY A 141 -9.74 -2.70 21.43
CA GLY A 141 -11.18 -2.43 21.51
C GLY A 141 -12.08 -3.67 21.42
N LYS A 142 -11.57 -4.80 20.90
CA LYS A 142 -12.33 -6.08 20.83
C LYS A 142 -12.06 -7.02 22.00
N GLY A 143 -11.15 -6.68 22.92
CA GLY A 143 -10.88 -7.46 24.14
C GLY A 143 -10.26 -8.84 23.91
N LYS A 144 -9.70 -9.12 22.74
CA LYS A 144 -9.13 -10.43 22.39
C LYS A 144 -7.67 -10.65 22.81
N GLY A 145 -7.06 -9.68 23.51
CA GLY A 145 -5.70 -9.80 24.05
C GLY A 145 -4.59 -9.84 22.99
N ASP A 146 -3.43 -10.39 23.36
CA ASP A 146 -2.24 -10.48 22.51
C ASP A 146 -2.31 -11.59 21.46
N ASP A 147 -3.22 -12.54 21.64
CA ASP A 147 -3.33 -13.78 20.85
C ASP A 147 -4.22 -13.57 19.60
N TYR A 148 -4.58 -12.32 19.30
CA TYR A 148 -5.38 -11.92 18.16
C TYR A 148 -4.80 -10.67 17.50
N PHE A 149 -4.71 -10.66 16.17
CA PHE A 149 -4.27 -9.50 15.41
C PHE A 149 -5.05 -9.29 14.12
N ASP A 150 -5.82 -8.21 14.10
CA ASP A 150 -6.57 -7.72 12.95
C ASP A 150 -5.80 -6.60 12.23
N MET A 151 -5.40 -6.89 10.99
CA MET A 151 -4.63 -6.01 10.12
C MET A 151 -5.51 -5.18 9.19
N HIS A 152 -6.85 -5.26 9.29
CA HIS A 152 -7.72 -4.45 8.45
C HIS A 152 -7.46 -2.95 8.66
N GLY A 153 -7.52 -2.17 7.57
CA GLY A 153 -7.25 -0.74 7.59
C GLY A 153 -5.76 -0.35 7.73
N LEU A 154 -4.86 -1.31 7.96
CA LEU A 154 -3.42 -1.05 8.00
C LEU A 154 -2.79 -1.18 6.62
N ARG A 155 -1.79 -0.33 6.35
CA ARG A 155 -0.94 -0.47 5.16
C ARG A 155 0.05 -1.62 5.39
N LYS A 156 0.61 -2.15 4.31
CA LYS A 156 1.46 -3.36 4.35
C LYS A 156 2.61 -3.22 5.34
N GLU A 157 3.38 -2.15 5.26
CA GLU A 157 4.57 -1.92 6.08
C GLU A 157 4.22 -1.75 7.57
N GLU A 158 3.15 -1.02 7.85
CA GLU A 158 2.62 -0.80 9.20
C GLU A 158 2.16 -2.12 9.84
N ALA A 159 1.38 -2.90 9.08
CA ALA A 159 0.80 -4.14 9.53
C ALA A 159 1.90 -5.18 9.83
N MET A 160 2.93 -5.28 8.99
CA MET A 160 4.05 -6.20 9.21
C MET A 160 4.90 -5.80 10.42
N THR A 161 5.14 -4.50 10.62
CA THR A 161 5.87 -4.00 11.80
C THR A 161 5.16 -4.36 13.10
N MET A 162 3.83 -4.22 13.11
CA MET A 162 2.99 -4.59 14.25
C MET A 162 2.90 -6.10 14.45
N LEU A 163 2.80 -6.88 13.37
CA LEU A 163 2.83 -8.35 13.42
C LEU A 163 4.13 -8.84 14.06
N GLN A 164 5.27 -8.32 13.63
CA GLN A 164 6.59 -8.63 14.17
C GLN A 164 6.66 -8.34 15.67
N SER A 165 6.22 -7.13 16.07
CA SER A 165 6.20 -6.72 17.47
C SER A 165 5.32 -7.64 18.33
N ARG A 166 4.15 -8.05 17.82
CA ARG A 166 3.26 -8.99 18.53
C ARG A 166 3.87 -10.38 18.67
N VAL A 167 4.44 -10.93 17.60
CA VAL A 167 5.13 -12.23 17.64
C VAL A 167 6.28 -12.20 18.64
N GLN A 168 7.04 -11.10 18.72
CA GLN A 168 8.08 -10.93 19.72
C GLN A 168 7.53 -10.94 21.15
N ARG A 169 6.40 -10.25 21.41
CA ARG A 169 5.74 -10.32 22.73
C ARG A 169 5.29 -11.73 23.09
N LEU A 170 4.74 -12.47 22.11
CA LEU A 170 4.33 -13.86 22.30
C LEU A 170 5.52 -14.78 22.58
N ARG A 171 6.65 -14.58 21.89
CA ARG A 171 7.89 -15.33 22.16
C ARG A 171 8.51 -14.99 23.52
N ALA A 172 8.35 -13.76 24.00
CA ALA A 172 8.83 -13.36 25.32
C ALA A 172 8.05 -14.00 26.48
N LYS A 173 6.88 -14.64 26.22
CA LYS A 173 6.18 -15.43 27.23
C LYS A 173 7.07 -16.60 27.70
N PRO A 174 6.92 -17.09 28.96
CA PRO A 174 7.71 -18.19 29.50
C PRO A 174 7.80 -19.41 28.57
N SER A 175 8.96 -20.07 28.63
CA SER A 175 9.25 -21.25 27.82
C SER A 175 8.18 -22.33 28.00
N GLY A 176 7.65 -22.84 26.88
CA GLY A 176 6.65 -23.91 26.87
C GLY A 176 5.20 -23.44 26.82
N ILE A 177 4.92 -22.14 26.91
CA ILE A 177 3.57 -21.61 26.64
C ILE A 177 3.35 -21.61 25.13
N VAL A 178 2.43 -22.46 24.69
CA VAL A 178 1.96 -22.48 23.30
C VAL A 178 0.77 -21.53 23.19
N THR A 179 0.90 -20.51 22.34
CA THR A 179 -0.17 -19.56 22.05
C THR A 179 -0.70 -19.80 20.65
N GLU A 180 -2.02 -19.99 20.53
CA GLU A 180 -2.73 -19.92 19.25
C GLU A 180 -2.98 -18.46 18.90
N PHE A 181 -2.26 -17.96 17.90
CA PHE A 181 -2.28 -16.57 17.47
C PHE A 181 -3.11 -16.41 16.19
N GLU A 182 -4.30 -15.82 16.32
CA GLU A 182 -5.20 -15.57 15.19
C GLU A 182 -4.80 -14.28 14.48
N VAL A 183 -4.39 -14.36 13.20
CA VAL A 183 -4.02 -13.22 12.37
C VAL A 183 -5.04 -13.03 11.24
N ILE A 184 -5.75 -11.91 11.28
CA ILE A 184 -6.70 -11.51 10.24
C ILE A 184 -6.01 -10.56 9.26
N THR A 185 -5.64 -11.08 8.11
CA THR A 185 -4.98 -10.33 7.02
C THR A 185 -5.98 -9.66 6.06
N GLY A 186 -7.26 -10.00 6.21
CA GLY A 186 -8.36 -9.53 5.36
C GLY A 186 -8.50 -10.28 4.05
N ALA A 187 -9.74 -10.44 3.59
CA ALA A 187 -10.08 -11.29 2.45
C ALA A 187 -9.76 -10.64 1.07
N GLY A 188 -9.34 -9.37 1.05
CA GLY A 188 -8.92 -8.65 -0.15
C GLY A 188 -10.05 -8.18 -1.08
N HIS A 189 -11.32 -8.27 -0.65
CA HIS A 189 -12.47 -7.86 -1.46
C HIS A 189 -12.55 -6.34 -1.70
N HIS A 190 -11.93 -5.53 -0.84
CA HIS A 190 -11.92 -4.06 -0.93
C HIS A 190 -10.55 -3.49 -1.32
N SER A 191 -9.60 -4.35 -1.70
CA SER A 191 -8.32 -3.90 -2.23
C SER A 191 -8.47 -3.45 -3.68
N ALA A 192 -7.74 -2.41 -4.09
CA ALA A 192 -7.72 -1.95 -5.47
C ALA A 192 -7.45 -3.11 -6.47
N PRO A 193 -7.96 -3.04 -7.71
CA PRO A 193 -7.73 -4.08 -8.73
C PRO A 193 -6.23 -4.40 -8.85
N GLY A 194 -5.85 -5.68 -8.73
CA GLY A 194 -4.44 -6.12 -8.77
C GLY A 194 -3.67 -6.06 -7.44
N LYS A 195 -4.24 -5.49 -6.36
CA LYS A 195 -3.62 -5.45 -5.01
C LYS A 195 -4.32 -6.39 -4.01
N LYS A 196 -5.01 -7.42 -4.49
CA LYS A 196 -5.73 -8.38 -3.65
C LYS A 196 -4.74 -9.14 -2.76
N GLN A 197 -5.04 -9.24 -1.47
CA GLN A 197 -4.35 -10.13 -0.52
C GLN A 197 -2.83 -9.91 -0.32
N LEU A 198 -2.31 -8.71 -0.58
CA LEU A 198 -0.89 -8.39 -0.34
C LEU A 198 -0.46 -8.64 1.12
N LEU A 199 -1.36 -8.36 2.07
CA LEU A 199 -1.14 -8.61 3.50
C LEU A 199 -1.03 -10.11 3.80
N LYS A 200 -1.89 -10.94 3.19
CA LYS A 200 -1.84 -12.40 3.35
C LYS A 200 -0.52 -12.96 2.85
N ALA A 201 -0.10 -12.58 1.65
CA ALA A 201 1.16 -13.04 1.07
C ALA A 201 2.38 -12.63 1.93
N ALA A 202 2.40 -11.39 2.41
CA ALA A 202 3.47 -10.89 3.29
C ALA A 202 3.50 -11.63 4.64
N THR A 203 2.33 -11.87 5.24
CA THR A 203 2.19 -12.59 6.52
C THR A 203 2.67 -14.03 6.39
N VAL A 204 2.23 -14.75 5.36
CA VAL A 204 2.67 -16.13 5.11
C VAL A 204 4.18 -16.21 4.89
N THR A 205 4.75 -15.26 4.13
CA THR A 205 6.20 -15.19 3.90
C THR A 205 6.95 -15.01 5.21
N TYR A 206 6.48 -14.11 6.08
CA TYR A 206 7.07 -13.87 7.39
C TYR A 206 6.96 -15.08 8.32
N LEU A 207 5.77 -15.69 8.45
CA LEU A 207 5.58 -16.86 9.32
C LEU A 207 6.48 -18.05 8.90
N LYS A 208 6.64 -18.27 7.59
CA LYS A 208 7.58 -19.28 7.07
C LYS A 208 9.03 -18.96 7.40
N ALA A 209 9.45 -17.70 7.21
CA ALA A 209 10.82 -17.27 7.51
C ALA A 209 11.15 -17.43 9.01
N GLU A 210 10.18 -17.19 9.87
CA GLU A 210 10.29 -17.31 11.33
C GLU A 210 10.09 -18.73 11.87
N ASN A 211 9.88 -19.73 10.99
CA ASN A 211 9.56 -21.11 11.33
C ASN A 211 8.37 -21.25 12.30
N ILE A 212 7.35 -20.40 12.14
CA ILE A 212 6.13 -20.44 12.95
C ILE A 212 5.10 -21.33 12.22
N PRO A 213 4.66 -22.45 12.81
CA PRO A 213 3.59 -23.27 12.25
C PRO A 213 2.31 -22.45 12.10
N PHE A 214 1.60 -22.61 10.97
CA PHE A 214 0.33 -21.94 10.77
C PHE A 214 -0.63 -22.76 9.91
N THR A 215 -1.92 -22.52 10.10
CA THR A 215 -3.01 -23.08 9.28
C THR A 215 -3.90 -21.96 8.76
N GLU A 216 -4.47 -22.14 7.57
CA GLU A 216 -5.43 -21.19 7.01
C GLU A 216 -6.84 -21.58 7.45
N VAL A 217 -7.48 -20.73 8.27
CA VAL A 217 -8.86 -20.95 8.76
C VAL A 217 -9.88 -20.47 7.73
N SER A 218 -9.57 -19.37 7.04
CA SER A 218 -10.40 -18.83 5.95
C SER A 218 -9.56 -17.97 5.00
N ALA A 219 -10.17 -17.53 3.89
CA ALA A 219 -9.50 -16.70 2.88
C ALA A 219 -8.86 -15.39 3.41
N GLY A 220 -9.20 -14.96 4.63
CA GLY A 220 -8.63 -13.77 5.27
C GLY A 220 -8.16 -13.97 6.71
N SER A 221 -8.08 -15.19 7.23
CA SER A 221 -7.63 -15.49 8.59
C SER A 221 -6.67 -16.68 8.64
N LEU A 222 -5.56 -16.51 9.36
CA LEU A 222 -4.51 -17.49 9.58
C LEU A 222 -4.41 -17.76 11.09
N MET A 223 -4.30 -19.02 11.48
CA MET A 223 -4.01 -19.41 12.86
C MET A 223 -2.54 -19.82 12.95
N ALA A 224 -1.73 -19.07 13.68
CA ALA A 224 -0.32 -19.35 13.88
C ALA A 224 -0.07 -19.90 15.29
N THR A 225 0.85 -20.85 15.44
CA THR A 225 1.21 -21.43 16.73
C THR A 225 2.54 -20.86 17.18
N VAL A 226 2.53 -19.93 18.14
CA VAL A 226 3.74 -19.29 18.66
C VAL A 226 4.10 -19.90 20.01
N ILE A 227 5.33 -20.39 20.13
CA ILE A 227 5.86 -20.96 21.37
C ILE A 227 6.66 -19.86 22.08
N GLY A 228 6.33 -19.62 23.35
CA GLY A 228 7.12 -18.78 24.24
C GLY A 228 8.50 -19.41 24.44
N THR A 229 9.55 -18.63 24.29
CA THR A 229 10.95 -19.06 24.53
C THR A 229 11.47 -18.54 25.87
N GLY A 230 10.74 -17.63 26.54
CA GLY A 230 11.20 -16.92 27.73
C GLY A 230 12.33 -15.94 27.47
N GLU A 231 12.76 -15.82 26.21
CA GLU A 231 13.79 -14.90 25.77
C GLU A 231 13.09 -13.59 25.41
N ALA A 232 13.20 -12.59 26.30
CA ALA A 232 12.92 -11.21 25.91
C ALA A 232 13.96 -10.86 24.84
N ALA A 233 13.56 -10.91 23.57
CA ALA A 233 14.46 -10.62 22.46
C ALA A 233 15.05 -9.22 22.64
N VAL A 234 16.30 -9.16 23.09
CA VAL A 234 17.10 -7.94 23.14
C VAL A 234 17.55 -7.66 21.71
N ALA A 235 16.73 -7.04 20.87
CA ALA A 235 17.20 -6.32 19.68
C ALA A 235 16.10 -5.50 18.99
N ALA A 236 16.46 -4.25 18.73
CA ALA A 236 15.85 -3.29 17.83
C ALA A 236 15.49 -3.87 16.43
N PRO A 237 14.61 -3.20 15.65
CA PRO A 237 14.18 -3.68 14.34
C PRO A 237 15.39 -3.85 13.40
N THR A 238 15.53 -5.05 12.82
CA THR A 238 16.39 -5.26 11.67
C THR A 238 15.82 -4.43 10.52
N THR A 239 16.37 -3.24 10.31
CA THR A 239 16.21 -2.49 9.08
C THR A 239 16.80 -3.33 7.95
N THR A 240 15.96 -4.00 7.19
CA THR A 240 16.33 -4.44 5.84
C THR A 240 16.47 -3.19 5.01
N ALA A 241 17.71 -2.72 4.88
CA ALA A 241 18.08 -1.70 3.91
C ALA A 241 17.65 -2.19 2.52
N VAL A 242 16.64 -1.54 1.96
CA VAL A 242 16.37 -1.64 0.52
C VAL A 242 17.51 -0.91 -0.16
N ALA A 243 18.42 -1.66 -0.76
CA ALA A 243 19.41 -1.13 -1.67
C ALA A 243 18.68 -0.46 -2.84
N ALA A 244 18.62 0.86 -2.81
CA ALA A 244 18.39 1.67 -3.98
C ALA A 244 19.70 1.65 -4.81
N ASP A 245 19.80 0.74 -5.77
CA ASP A 245 20.77 0.90 -6.84
C ASP A 245 20.11 1.68 -7.99
N ALA A 246 20.29 2.99 -7.91
CA ALA A 246 20.21 3.88 -9.05
C ALA A 246 21.46 4.76 -9.02
N SER A 247 22.58 4.23 -9.49
CA SER A 247 23.77 5.03 -9.77
C SER A 247 23.94 5.23 -11.28
N ALA A 248 23.35 6.32 -11.76
CA ALA A 248 23.84 7.00 -12.95
C ALA A 248 25.28 7.48 -12.70
N LYS A 249 26.23 7.08 -13.56
CA LYS A 249 27.53 7.75 -13.65
C LYS A 249 27.68 8.37 -15.03
N MET A 250 27.54 9.70 -15.03
CA MET A 250 27.95 10.58 -16.09
C MET A 250 29.45 10.47 -16.34
N ASN A 251 29.75 10.64 -17.62
CA ASN A 251 31.04 10.64 -18.26
C ASN A 251 31.72 12.00 -18.01
N GLU A 252 32.87 12.04 -17.33
CA GLU A 252 33.73 13.22 -17.32
C GLU A 252 35.19 12.83 -17.56
N LYS A 253 35.72 13.43 -18.64
CA LYS A 253 37.10 13.37 -19.11
C LYS A 253 38.05 13.94 -18.05
N LYS A 254 39.08 13.18 -17.70
CA LYS A 254 40.23 13.67 -16.92
C LYS A 254 41.38 14.00 -17.85
N ALA A 255 41.79 15.26 -17.85
CA ALA A 255 43.03 15.74 -18.43
C ALA A 255 44.20 15.63 -17.42
N ALA A 256 45.41 15.52 -18.00
CA ALA A 256 46.75 15.79 -17.45
C ALA A 256 47.40 14.79 -16.46
N GLY A 257 48.41 14.05 -16.94
CA GLY A 257 49.81 14.52 -16.98
C GLY A 257 50.85 13.79 -16.10
N ALA A 258 51.90 13.24 -16.74
CA ALA A 258 53.33 13.23 -16.33
C ALA A 258 54.14 12.26 -17.24
N ALA A 259 54.93 12.72 -18.24
CA ALA A 259 56.33 13.23 -18.21
C ALA A 259 57.39 12.11 -18.52
N PRO A 260 58.68 12.42 -18.80
CA PRO A 260 59.25 12.79 -20.11
C PRO A 260 60.46 11.93 -20.55
N SER A 261 60.93 12.06 -21.80
CA SER A 261 62.35 11.82 -22.18
C SER A 261 62.62 12.14 -23.67
N ALA A 262 63.58 13.05 -23.92
CA ALA A 262 64.59 13.14 -24.99
C ALA A 262 64.20 12.90 -26.48
N SER A 263 64.84 13.43 -27.52
CA SER A 263 65.83 14.47 -27.81
C SER A 263 66.07 14.39 -29.33
N LYS A 264 66.24 15.54 -30.03
CA LYS A 264 66.86 15.81 -31.37
C LYS A 264 66.01 16.83 -32.16
N LEU A 265 66.42 18.10 -32.32
CA LEU A 265 67.35 18.66 -33.36
C LEU A 265 67.05 18.04 -34.75
N HIS A 266 66.73 18.74 -35.86
CA HIS A 266 67.11 20.06 -36.38
C HIS A 266 66.28 20.35 -37.69
N PRO A 267 66.50 21.43 -38.50
CA PRO A 267 65.41 22.34 -38.91
C PRO A 267 65.22 22.58 -40.44
N LYS A 268 64.30 23.52 -40.76
CA LYS A 268 64.17 24.40 -41.95
C LYS A 268 63.99 23.79 -43.35
N THR A 269 62.98 24.27 -44.09
CA THR A 269 63.17 25.11 -45.30
C THR A 269 61.84 25.57 -45.90
N GLU A 270 61.77 26.87 -46.22
CA GLU A 270 60.80 27.47 -47.13
C GLU A 270 61.03 27.00 -48.58
N LYS A 271 59.97 26.90 -49.39
CA LYS A 271 60.01 27.37 -50.79
C LYS A 271 58.61 27.58 -51.41
N ARG A 272 58.46 28.82 -51.85
CA ARG A 272 57.48 29.49 -52.72
C ARG A 272 57.22 28.79 -54.07
N LYS A 273 55.97 28.87 -54.58
CA LYS A 273 55.55 29.15 -55.99
C LYS A 273 54.02 29.01 -56.10
N GLU A 274 53.28 30.09 -56.29
CA GLU A 274 52.89 30.76 -57.55
C GLU A 274 51.69 30.15 -58.30
N LYS A 275 50.67 31.02 -58.45
CA LYS A 275 49.82 31.27 -59.64
C LYS A 275 48.58 30.40 -59.91
N GLY A 276 47.47 31.16 -60.00
CA GLY A 276 46.29 30.89 -60.84
C GLY A 276 45.02 30.64 -60.03
N LYS A 277 43.84 31.17 -60.32
CA LYS A 277 43.39 32.10 -61.37
C LYS A 277 41.92 32.46 -61.00
N CYS A 278 41.61 33.75 -61.07
CA CYS A 278 40.33 34.39 -61.44
C CYS A 278 38.97 33.87 -60.94
N GLY A 279 38.20 34.83 -60.40
CA GLY A 279 36.75 35.02 -60.65
C GLY A 279 35.85 34.29 -59.66
N GLY A 280 34.89 34.89 -58.98
CA GLY A 280 34.27 36.21 -59.11
C GLY A 280 32.78 36.04 -58.79
N PHE A 281 32.19 37.02 -58.09
CA PHE A 281 30.73 37.25 -57.93
C PHE A 281 29.96 36.15 -57.15
N CYS A 282 28.89 36.42 -56.39
CA CYS A 282 28.11 37.61 -56.12
C CYS A 282 27.32 37.39 -54.81
N THR A 283 26.89 38.50 -54.23
CA THR A 283 26.09 38.68 -53.03
C THR A 283 24.58 38.45 -53.27
N VAL A 284 23.85 38.27 -52.16
CA VAL A 284 22.44 38.60 -51.86
C VAL A 284 21.32 37.60 -52.24
N MET A 285 20.49 37.36 -51.20
CA MET A 285 19.14 36.78 -51.10
C MET A 285 19.03 35.25 -51.02
#